data_AF-A0A0M2KF79-F1
#
_entry.id   AF-A0A0M2KF79-F1
#
_cell.length_a   1.000
_cell.length_b   1.000
_cell.length_c   1.000
_cell.angle_alpha   90.00
_cell.angle_beta   90.00
_cell.angle_gamma   90.00
#
_symmetry.space_group_name_H-M   'P 1'
#
loop_
_entity.id
_entity.type
_entity.pdbx_description
1 polymer ?
#
loop_
_entity_poly.entity_id
_entity_poly.type
_entity_poly.pdbx_seq_one_letter_code
_entity_poly.pdbx_strand_id
1 'polypeptide(L)' 'MSNLTANYQRSQLRALPVRGGKGEVTYCYAVRVLGGWSSVNHSFTEWAVGDFRQQRQEATNE' A
#
# COMPACT_ATOMS: atom_id res chain seq x y z
N MET A 1 -11.95 -23.78 -6.17
CA MET A 1 -11.41 -22.78 -5.23
C MET A 1 -11.18 -21.49 -6.00
N SER A 2 -12.04 -20.47 -5.81
CA SER A 2 -11.73 -19.12 -6.29
C SER A 2 -10.62 -18.59 -5.39
N ASN A 3 -9.44 -18.36 -5.96
CA ASN A 3 -8.35 -17.71 -5.26
C ASN A 3 -8.76 -16.25 -5.05
N LEU A 4 -9.38 -15.94 -3.90
CA LEU A 4 -9.76 -14.57 -3.52
C LEU A 4 -8.56 -13.61 -3.53
N THR A 5 -7.35 -14.15 -3.44
CA THR A 5 -6.07 -13.44 -3.51
C THR A 5 -5.55 -13.21 -4.94
N ALA A 6 -6.10 -13.86 -5.97
CA ALA A 6 -5.64 -13.72 -7.35
C ALA A 6 -6.19 -12.46 -8.06
N ASN A 7 -7.37 -11.96 -7.66
CA ASN A 7 -8.03 -10.85 -8.37
C ASN A 7 -7.53 -9.46 -7.98
N TYR A 8 -6.64 -9.36 -6.99
CA TYR A 8 -6.02 -8.09 -6.62
C TYR A 8 -4.52 -8.18 -6.86
N GLN A 9 -4.12 -8.09 -8.13
CA GLN A 9 -2.73 -7.86 -8.54
C GLN A 9 -2.26 -6.43 -8.19
N ARG A 10 -2.57 -5.97 -6.98
CA ARG A 10 -2.23 -4.63 -6.50
C ARG A 10 -1.45 -4.73 -5.19
N SER A 11 -0.52 -3.81 -5.03
CA SER A 11 0.18 -3.62 -3.76
C SER A 11 -0.82 -3.25 -2.67
N GLN A 12 -0.91 -4.06 -1.62
CA GLN A 12 -1.73 -3.75 -0.45
C GLN A 12 -0.89 -2.92 0.53
N LEU A 13 -1.30 -1.68 0.78
CA LEU A 13 -0.68 -0.78 1.76
C LEU A 13 -1.52 -0.72 3.04
N ARG A 14 -0.86 -0.62 4.18
CA ARG A 14 -1.49 -0.32 5.48
C ARG A 14 -0.68 0.72 6.26
N ALA A 15 -1.36 1.54 7.05
CA ALA A 15 -0.71 2.34 8.08
C ALA A 15 -0.35 1.44 9.28
N LEU A 16 0.88 1.57 9.79
CA LEU A 16 1.33 0.91 11.00
C LEU A 16 0.91 1.73 12.23
N PRO A 17 0.59 1.07 13.35
CA PRO A 17 0.28 1.76 14.59
C PRO A 17 1.51 2.55 15.06
N VAL A 18 1.33 3.86 15.20
CA VAL A 18 2.35 4.77 15.68
C VAL A 18 2.31 4.76 17.21
N ARG A 19 3.41 4.39 17.88
CA ARG A 19 3.53 4.58 19.33
C ARG A 19 3.63 6.08 19.60
N GLY A 20 2.66 6.63 20.32
CA GLY A 20 2.61 8.06 20.64
C GLY A 20 3.87 8.53 21.37
N GLY A 21 4.40 9.69 20.98
CA GLY A 21 5.59 10.32 21.54
C GLY A 21 5.76 11.74 21.01
N LYS A 22 6.64 12.54 21.63
CA LYS A 22 6.87 13.95 21.27
C LYS A 22 7.69 14.15 19.99
N GLY A 23 8.23 13.06 19.43
CA GLY A 23 9.03 13.09 18.20
C GLY A 23 8.16 13.10 16.96
N GLU A 24 8.61 13.80 15.92
CA GLU A 24 8.00 13.73 14.59
C GLU A 24 8.06 12.29 14.07
N VAL A 25 6.92 11.73 13.72
CA VAL A 25 6.83 10.36 13.23
C VAL A 25 6.93 10.40 11.72
N THR A 26 8.10 10.03 11.22
CA THR A 26 8.37 9.92 9.80
C THR A 26 7.67 8.65 9.27
N TYR A 27 6.49 8.83 8.66
CA TYR A 27 5.76 7.89 7.79
C TYR A 27 5.77 6.40 8.16
N CYS A 28 4.68 5.93 8.77
CA CYS A 28 4.52 4.55 9.22
C CYS A 28 3.63 3.75 8.24
N TYR A 29 4.16 3.37 7.08
CA TYR A 29 3.43 2.51 6.12
C TYR A 29 4.10 1.14 5.98
N ALA A 30 3.29 0.13 5.67
CA ALA A 30 3.77 -1.19 5.32
C ALA A 30 3.04 -1.74 4.10
N VAL A 31 3.78 -2.48 3.26
CA VAL A 31 3.26 -3.19 2.10
C VAL A 31 3.17 -4.68 2.41
N ARG A 32 2.16 -5.35 1.84
CA ARG A 32 2.04 -6.80 1.93
C ARG A 32 3.04 -7.47 0.98
N VAL A 33 3.86 -8.36 1.54
CA VAL A 33 4.82 -9.20 0.82
C VAL A 33 4.49 -10.68 1.08
N LEU A 34 5.08 -11.57 0.29
CA LEU A 34 4.98 -13.00 0.58
C LEU A 34 5.55 -13.26 1.98
N GLY A 35 4.73 -13.83 2.86
CA GLY A 35 5.12 -14.10 4.25
C GLY A 35 4.82 -12.99 5.26
N GLY A 36 4.25 -11.84 4.86
CA GLY A 36 3.79 -10.85 5.85
C GLY A 36 3.69 -9.40 5.37
N TRP A 37 4.03 -8.48 6.26
CA TRP A 37 4.01 -7.05 6.02
C TRP A 37 5.40 -6.47 6.24
N SER A 38 5.89 -5.69 5.28
CA SER A 38 7.19 -5.03 5.35
C SER A 38 7.01 -3.52 5.40
N SER A 39 7.76 -2.83 6.28
CA SER A 39 7.75 -1.37 6.37
C SER A 39 8.31 -0.74 5.10
N VAL A 40 7.72 0.37 4.66
CA VAL A 40 8.12 1.12 3.47
C VAL A 40 8.32 2.58 3.77
N ASN A 41 9.12 3.26 2.95
CA ASN A 41 9.33 4.69 3.04
C ASN A 41 8.20 5.49 2.35
N HIS A 42 8.28 6.82 2.49
CA HIS A 42 7.29 7.72 1.92
C HIS A 42 7.25 7.67 0.39
N SER A 43 8.41 7.73 -0.29
CA SER A 43 8.49 7.74 -1.75
C SER A 43 7.87 6.50 -2.38
N PHE A 44 8.05 5.32 -1.77
CA PHE A 44 7.39 4.10 -2.23
C PHE A 44 5.87 4.18 -2.07
N THR A 45 5.40 4.75 -0.97
CA THR A 45 3.97 4.93 -0.69
C THR A 45 3.33 5.86 -1.72
N GLU A 46 3.99 6.97 -2.06
CA GLU A 46 3.51 7.90 -3.08
C GLU A 46 3.41 7.24 -4.45
N TRP A 47 4.46 6.50 -4.86
CA TRP A 47 4.43 5.76 -6.12
C TRP A 47 3.27 4.76 -6.18
N ALA A 48 3.11 3.93 -5.15
CA ALA A 48 2.06 2.90 -5.12
C ALA A 48 0.64 3.50 -5.11
N VAL A 49 0.45 4.67 -4.50
CA VAL A 49 -0.83 5.40 -4.57
C VAL A 49 -1.04 6.01 -5.95
N GLY A 50 0.01 6.52 -6.60
CA GLY A 50 -0.04 7.03 -7.98
C GLY A 50 -0.42 5.94 -8.98
N ASP A 51 0.24 4.79 -8.91
CA ASP A 51 -0.04 3.61 -9.75
C ASP A 51 -1.51 3.14 -9.62
N PHE A 52 -2.03 3.09 -8.38
CA PHE A 52 -3.43 2.76 -8.16
C PHE A 52 -4.41 3.76 -8.79
N ARG A 53 -4.11 5.06 -8.69
CA ARG A 53 -4.97 6.11 -9.28
C ARG A 53 -4.99 6.02 -10.80
N GLN A 54 -3.85 5.73 -11.43
CA GLN A 54 -3.75 5.55 -12.86
C GLN A 54 -4.58 4.36 -13.33
N GLN A 55 -4.43 3.19 -12.72
CA GLN A 55 -5.22 1.99 -13.05
C GLN A 55 -6.74 2.23 -12.89
N ARG A 56 -7.14 3.04 -11.90
CA ARG A 56 -8.56 3.40 -11.70
C ARG A 56 -9.09 4.33 -12.78
N GLN A 57 -8.25 5.23 -13.30
CA GLN A 57 -8.64 6.11 -14.40
C GLN A 57 -8.78 5.32 -15.70
N GLU A 58 -7.85 4.41 -15.98
CA GLU A 58 -7.90 3.52 -17.15
C GLU A 58 -9.17 2.66 -17.13
N ALA A 59 -9.51 2.04 -15.99
CA ALA A 59 -10.73 1.23 -15.83
C ALA A 59 -12.05 2.02 -15.83
N THR A 60 -12.01 3.36 -15.78
CA THR A 60 -13.22 4.21 -15.86
C THR A 60 -13.47 4.69 -17.29
N ASN A 61 -12.49 4.57 -18.18
CA ASN A 61 -12.55 5.02 -19.57
C ASN A 61 -12.84 3.86 -20.57
N GLU A 62 -13.06 2.64 -20.07
CA GLU A 62 -13.63 1.49 -20.81
C GLU A 62 -15.12 1.33 -20.50
#